data_AF-J2ZCU6-F1
#
_entry.id   AF-J2ZCU6-F1
#
_cell.length_a   1.000
_cell.length_b   1.000
_cell.length_c   1.000
_cell.angle_alpha   90.00
_cell.angle_beta   90.00
_cell.angle_gamma   90.00
#
_symmetry.space_group_name_H-M   'P 1'
#
loop_
_entity.id
_entity.type
_entity.pdbx_description
1 polymer ?
#
loop_
_entity_poly.entity_id
_entity_poly.type
_entity_poly.pdbx_seq_one_letter_code
_entity_poly.pdbx_strand_id
1 'polypeptide(L)'
;MVADGSERLNCGERTLELLRCLHTVSRDVASHGFLLGRTNLADMDDISLGVPRPILDSLPEGSEATEQDMMRAVEGIEASLNRAIEQADDDGEAVGAVADALEHLESNFETYDEFVPELRAWGQSPIYAIAWRNLYADLVAQLYEVDWLADRLDRERNARLVEDGIRFGKR
;
A
#
# COMPACT_ATOMS: atom_id res chain seq x y z
N MET A 1 -36.65 39.93 14.52
CA MET A 1 -36.88 38.50 14.83
C MET A 1 -35.88 37.73 14.00
N VAL A 2 -34.90 37.13 14.66
CA VAL A 2 -33.69 36.53 14.09
C VAL A 2 -34.02 35.12 13.60
N ALA A 3 -33.56 34.76 12.40
CA ALA A 3 -33.44 33.37 11.98
C ALA A 3 -31.99 33.16 11.53
N ASP A 4 -31.22 32.63 12.47
CA ASP A 4 -29.87 32.08 12.34
C ASP A 4 -30.02 30.54 12.30
N GLY A 5 -29.16 29.85 11.55
CA GLY A 5 -29.22 28.39 11.42
C GLY A 5 -28.42 27.87 10.24
N SER A 6 -27.13 28.22 10.18
CA SER A 6 -26.17 27.65 9.25
C SER A 6 -25.76 26.26 9.72
N GLU A 7 -26.35 25.21 9.15
CA GLU A 7 -25.83 23.85 9.29
C GLU A 7 -24.66 23.65 8.31
N ARG A 8 -23.47 24.06 8.75
CA ARG A 8 -22.20 23.59 8.19
C ARG A 8 -21.98 22.16 8.67
N LEU A 9 -22.34 21.18 7.85
CA LEU A 9 -21.95 19.80 8.10
C LEU A 9 -20.46 19.61 7.80
N ASN A 10 -19.80 18.99 8.76
CA ASN A 10 -18.38 18.96 9.01
C ASN A 10 -17.67 18.02 8.03
N CYS A 11 -16.58 18.48 7.41
CA CYS A 11 -15.80 17.69 6.44
C CYS A 11 -14.94 16.59 7.11
N GLY A 12 -14.87 16.56 8.45
CA GLY A 12 -14.03 15.63 9.22
C GLY A 12 -14.64 14.26 9.52
N GLU A 13 -15.94 14.04 9.31
CA GLU A 13 -16.58 12.77 9.69
C GLU A 13 -16.59 11.71 8.58
N ARG A 14 -16.37 12.08 7.32
CA ARG A 14 -16.35 11.10 6.21
C ARG A 14 -15.05 10.32 6.09
N THR A 15 -13.94 10.86 6.61
CA THR A 15 -12.63 10.21 6.54
C THR A 15 -12.52 9.03 7.51
N LEU A 16 -13.30 9.03 8.60
CA LEU A 16 -13.27 7.98 9.62
C LEU A 16 -14.17 6.78 9.30
N GLU A 17 -15.22 6.95 8.48
CA GLU A 17 -16.03 5.80 8.03
C GLU A 17 -15.31 4.94 6.99
N LEU A 18 -14.48 5.53 6.12
CA LEU A 18 -13.70 4.77 5.14
C LEU A 18 -12.61 3.92 5.80
N LEU A 19 -11.98 4.41 6.87
CA LEU A 19 -10.99 3.66 7.65
C LEU A 19 -11.58 2.50 8.46
N ARG A 20 -12.90 2.52 8.74
CA ARG A 20 -13.55 1.48 9.55
C ARG A 20 -14.02 0.27 8.73
N CYS A 21 -14.27 0.44 7.42
CA CYS A 21 -14.67 -0.66 6.56
C CYS A 21 -13.54 -1.65 6.23
N LEU A 22 -12.28 -1.22 6.22
CA LEU A 22 -11.16 -2.09 5.83
C LEU A 22 -10.84 -3.21 6.86
N HIS A 23 -11.23 -3.05 8.12
CA HIS A 23 -10.82 -3.97 9.20
C HIS A 23 -11.72 -5.24 9.32
N THR A 24 -12.81 -5.37 8.56
CA THR A 24 -13.83 -6.42 8.85
C THR A 24 -13.73 -7.68 7.97
N VAL A 25 -12.83 -7.74 6.98
CA VAL A 25 -12.77 -8.89 6.04
C VAL A 25 -11.86 -10.04 6.52
N SER A 26 -11.03 -9.83 7.54
CA SER A 26 -10.07 -10.84 8.00
C SER A 26 -10.65 -11.82 9.04
N ARG A 27 -11.64 -12.63 8.66
CA ARG A 27 -12.12 -13.73 9.49
C ARG A 27 -12.85 -14.82 8.69
N ASP A 28 -12.11 -15.66 8.01
CA ASP A 28 -12.36 -17.11 7.87
C ASP A 28 -11.43 -17.68 6.81
N VAL A 29 -10.35 -18.36 7.20
CA VAL A 29 -9.95 -19.67 6.66
C VAL A 29 -9.04 -20.30 7.71
N ALA A 30 -9.61 -21.14 8.57
CA ALA A 30 -8.83 -22.11 9.35
C ALA A 30 -9.32 -23.50 9.00
N SER A 31 -8.36 -24.41 8.82
CA SER A 31 -8.47 -25.87 8.63
C SER A 31 -8.44 -26.33 7.17
N HIS A 32 -7.28 -26.81 6.72
CA HIS A 32 -7.00 -28.24 6.56
C HIS A 32 -5.50 -28.44 6.35
N GLY A 33 -4.90 -29.35 7.12
CA GLY A 33 -3.46 -29.58 7.12
C GLY A 33 -2.95 -30.35 5.89
N PHE A 34 -1.69 -30.14 5.57
CA PHE A 34 -0.89 -31.15 4.88
C PHE A 34 0.60 -30.97 5.20
N LEU A 35 1.16 -31.95 5.93
CA LEU A 35 2.59 -32.08 6.19
C LEU A 35 3.23 -32.74 4.97
N LEU A 36 3.94 -31.97 4.14
CA LEU A 36 5.06 -32.38 3.25
C LEU A 36 5.49 -31.19 2.38
N GLY A 37 6.63 -30.53 2.67
CA GLY A 37 7.24 -29.59 1.70
C GLY A 37 8.01 -28.36 2.22
N ARG A 38 8.24 -28.15 3.52
CA ARG A 38 8.90 -26.93 4.05
C ARG A 38 10.44 -26.87 3.86
N THR A 39 10.95 -27.03 2.65
CA THR A 39 12.40 -26.85 2.36
C THR A 39 12.75 -25.55 1.61
N ASN A 40 11.77 -24.71 1.25
CA ASN A 40 12.02 -23.50 0.45
C ASN A 40 11.92 -22.16 1.21
N LEU A 41 11.25 -22.11 2.36
CA LEU A 41 11.10 -20.89 3.18
C LEU A 41 12.43 -20.35 3.77
N ALA A 42 13.52 -21.12 3.74
CA ALA A 42 14.80 -20.69 4.33
C ALA A 42 15.61 -19.70 3.46
N ASP A 43 15.21 -19.50 2.20
CA ASP A 43 15.86 -18.56 1.26
C ASP A 43 15.10 -17.21 1.18
N MET A 44 13.91 -17.13 1.80
CA MET A 44 13.07 -15.95 1.82
C MET A 44 13.41 -15.10 3.03
N ASP A 45 14.42 -14.24 2.85
CA ASP A 45 14.74 -13.23 3.87
C ASP A 45 13.55 -12.27 4.07
N ASP A 46 13.38 -11.83 5.32
CA ASP A 46 12.35 -10.85 5.69
C ASP A 46 12.50 -9.57 4.84
N ILE A 47 11.37 -9.04 4.40
CA ILE A 47 11.33 -7.75 3.71
C ILE A 47 11.51 -6.66 4.76
N SER A 48 12.47 -5.78 4.54
CA SER A 48 12.64 -4.56 5.34
C SER A 48 12.29 -3.35 4.49
N LEU A 49 11.37 -2.53 4.98
CA LEU A 49 10.93 -1.30 4.36
C LEU A 49 11.28 -0.09 5.24
N GLY A 50 11.72 0.98 4.61
CA GLY A 50 12.09 2.22 5.28
C GLY A 50 11.37 3.43 4.72
N VAL A 51 11.26 4.47 5.54
CA VAL A 51 10.91 5.82 5.07
C VAL A 51 12.21 6.57 4.73
N PRO A 52 12.43 6.98 3.47
CA PRO A 52 13.60 7.77 3.12
C PRO A 52 13.64 9.12 3.83
N ARG A 53 14.78 9.44 4.45
CA ARG A 53 15.01 10.76 5.06
C ARG A 53 14.71 11.94 4.14
N PRO A 54 15.08 11.93 2.84
CA PRO A 54 14.75 13.03 1.94
C PRO A 54 13.25 13.34 1.82
N ILE A 55 12.38 12.35 2.02
CA ILE A 55 10.93 12.54 2.00
C ILE A 55 10.49 13.25 3.28
N LEU A 56 10.98 12.84 4.44
CA LEU A 56 10.70 13.49 5.72
C LEU A 56 11.23 14.92 5.75
N ASP A 57 12.44 15.13 5.26
CA ASP A 57 13.08 16.45 5.17
C ASP A 57 12.34 17.41 4.22
N SER A 58 11.49 16.88 3.32
CA SER A 58 10.68 17.68 2.41
C SER A 58 9.39 18.22 3.05
N LEU A 59 9.02 17.71 4.23
CA LEU A 59 7.82 18.14 4.93
C LEU A 59 7.99 19.56 5.50
N PRO A 60 6.91 20.36 5.56
CA PRO A 60 6.94 21.66 6.22
C PRO A 60 7.31 21.56 7.71
N GLU A 61 7.86 22.63 8.29
CA GLU A 61 8.08 22.74 9.74
C GLU A 61 6.77 22.48 10.52
N GLY A 62 6.86 21.78 11.65
CA GLY A 62 5.69 21.41 12.46
C GLY A 62 4.88 20.21 11.93
N SER A 63 5.46 19.38 11.08
CA SER A 63 4.81 18.20 10.48
C SER A 63 5.14 16.89 11.22
N GLU A 64 5.51 16.94 12.50
CA GLU A 64 5.96 15.76 13.26
C GLU A 64 4.87 14.68 13.34
N ALA A 65 3.60 15.08 13.35
CA ALA A 65 2.47 14.14 13.30
C ALA A 65 2.44 13.36 11.97
N THR A 66 2.59 14.06 10.84
CA THR A 66 2.61 13.45 9.51
C THR A 66 3.83 12.55 9.31
N GLU A 67 4.99 12.97 9.81
CA GLU A 67 6.20 12.15 9.82
C GLU A 67 5.94 10.81 10.55
N GLN A 68 5.36 10.85 11.76
CA GLN A 68 5.03 9.62 12.49
C GLN A 68 3.95 8.78 11.80
N ASP A 69 2.98 9.41 11.14
CA ASP A 69 1.96 8.70 10.38
C ASP A 69 2.57 7.95 9.20
N MET A 70 3.53 8.55 8.50
CA MET A 70 4.29 7.87 7.43
C MET A 70 5.09 6.68 7.95
N MET A 71 5.81 6.85 9.07
CA MET A 71 6.55 5.75 9.69
C MET A 71 5.64 4.59 10.08
N ARG A 72 4.53 4.88 10.78
CA ARG A 72 3.56 3.87 11.20
C ARG A 72 2.91 3.18 10.01
N ALA A 73 2.64 3.89 8.92
CA ALA A 73 2.12 3.30 7.71
C ALA A 73 3.11 2.29 7.10
N VAL A 74 4.40 2.65 7.00
CA VAL A 74 5.44 1.75 6.48
C VAL A 74 5.62 0.53 7.38
N GLU A 75 5.71 0.72 8.70
CA GLU A 75 5.77 -0.40 9.66
C GLU A 75 4.57 -1.35 9.51
N GLY A 76 3.38 -0.80 9.32
CA GLY A 76 2.17 -1.59 9.09
C GLY A 76 2.20 -2.40 7.80
N ILE A 77 2.70 -1.79 6.71
CA ILE A 77 2.86 -2.43 5.40
C ILE A 77 3.90 -3.56 5.48
N GLU A 78 5.08 -3.27 6.03
CA GLU A 78 6.17 -4.25 6.23
C GLU A 78 5.67 -5.44 7.05
N ALA A 79 5.04 -5.18 8.19
CA ALA A 79 4.52 -6.25 9.04
C ALA A 79 3.41 -7.06 8.35
N SER A 80 2.60 -6.44 7.49
CA SER A 80 1.59 -7.15 6.72
C SER A 80 2.19 -8.05 5.65
N LEU A 81 3.20 -7.56 4.94
CA LEU A 81 3.94 -8.31 3.91
C LEU A 81 4.63 -9.52 4.51
N ASN A 82 5.44 -9.33 5.56
CA ASN A 82 6.18 -10.42 6.20
C ASN A 82 5.24 -11.47 6.79
N ARG A 83 4.10 -11.06 7.37
CA ARG A 83 3.08 -12.01 7.82
C ARG A 83 2.46 -12.81 6.67
N ALA A 84 2.22 -12.19 5.52
CA ALA A 84 1.66 -12.89 4.36
C ALA A 84 2.66 -13.89 3.78
N ILE A 85 3.94 -13.50 3.71
CA ILE A 85 5.05 -14.37 3.30
C ILE A 85 5.22 -15.56 4.25
N GLU A 86 5.20 -15.33 5.56
CA GLU A 86 5.32 -16.41 6.56
C GLU A 86 4.17 -17.42 6.49
N GLN A 87 2.97 -16.96 6.12
CA GLN A 87 1.77 -17.79 6.02
C GLN A 87 1.61 -18.51 4.68
N ALA A 88 2.41 -18.14 3.67
CA ALA A 88 2.33 -18.76 2.35
C ALA A 88 2.78 -20.22 2.38
N ASP A 89 2.05 -21.08 1.67
CA ASP A 89 2.36 -22.50 1.54
C ASP A 89 3.55 -22.73 0.61
N ASP A 90 3.76 -21.84 -0.37
CA ASP A 90 4.88 -21.88 -1.32
C ASP A 90 5.34 -20.49 -1.80
N ASP A 91 6.48 -20.48 -2.49
CA ASP A 91 7.11 -19.27 -3.05
C ASP A 91 6.18 -18.50 -3.99
N GLY A 92 5.31 -19.19 -4.74
CA GLY A 92 4.37 -18.58 -5.68
C GLY A 92 3.26 -17.84 -4.95
N GLU A 93 2.69 -18.44 -3.92
CA GLU A 93 1.71 -17.78 -3.05
C GLU A 93 2.31 -16.54 -2.36
N ALA A 94 3.54 -16.64 -1.86
CA ALA A 94 4.22 -15.49 -1.26
C ALA A 94 4.46 -14.36 -2.26
N VAL A 95 4.96 -14.67 -3.46
CA VAL A 95 5.16 -13.67 -4.52
C VAL A 95 3.83 -13.06 -4.95
N GLY A 96 2.76 -13.85 -5.02
CA GLY A 96 1.41 -13.37 -5.29
C GLY A 96 0.91 -12.38 -4.24
N ALA A 97 1.12 -12.66 -2.96
CA ALA A 97 0.76 -11.75 -1.88
C ALA A 97 1.54 -10.43 -1.95
N VAL A 98 2.82 -10.47 -2.32
CA VAL A 98 3.62 -9.25 -2.54
C VAL A 98 3.15 -8.49 -3.78
N ALA A 99 2.77 -9.18 -4.86
CA ALA A 99 2.21 -8.56 -6.06
C ALA A 99 0.89 -7.82 -5.75
N ASP A 100 0.01 -8.39 -4.93
CA ASP A 100 -1.23 -7.74 -4.50
C ASP A 100 -0.94 -6.48 -3.66
N ALA A 101 0.06 -6.55 -2.77
CA ALA A 101 0.50 -5.39 -2.00
C ALA A 101 1.09 -4.31 -2.93
N LEU A 102 1.87 -4.70 -3.94
CA LEU A 102 2.43 -3.78 -4.93
C LEU A 102 1.33 -3.03 -5.69
N GLU A 103 0.29 -3.73 -6.15
CA GLU A 103 -0.87 -3.12 -6.81
C GLU A 103 -1.56 -2.09 -5.89
N HIS A 104 -1.65 -2.38 -4.59
CA HIS A 104 -2.19 -1.43 -3.63
C HIS A 104 -1.29 -0.20 -3.43
N LEU A 105 0.03 -0.37 -3.40
CA LEU A 105 0.98 0.75 -3.33
C LEU A 105 0.91 1.63 -4.59
N GLU A 106 0.85 1.02 -5.77
CA GLU A 106 0.68 1.72 -7.06
C GLU A 106 -0.65 2.50 -7.10
N SER A 107 -1.75 1.89 -6.63
CA SER A 107 -3.05 2.57 -6.52
C SER A 107 -3.03 3.78 -5.58
N ASN A 108 -2.34 3.67 -4.44
CA ASN A 108 -2.15 4.79 -3.53
C ASN A 108 -1.28 5.89 -4.16
N PHE A 109 -0.20 5.52 -4.86
CA PHE A 109 0.62 6.46 -5.62
C PHE A 109 -0.23 7.29 -6.59
N GLU A 110 -1.06 6.63 -7.41
CA GLU A 110 -1.94 7.29 -8.38
C GLU A 110 -2.92 8.23 -7.68
N THR A 111 -3.57 7.77 -6.62
CA THR A 111 -4.51 8.56 -5.82
C THR A 111 -3.87 9.86 -5.32
N TYR A 112 -2.66 9.77 -4.73
CA TYR A 112 -1.98 10.97 -4.23
C TYR A 112 -1.46 11.86 -5.36
N ASP A 113 -1.08 11.30 -6.51
CA ASP A 113 -0.70 12.10 -7.68
C ASP A 113 -1.88 12.89 -8.24
N GLU A 114 -3.09 12.30 -8.27
CA GLU A 114 -4.33 12.95 -8.69
C GLU A 114 -4.71 14.13 -7.78
N PHE A 115 -4.46 14.05 -6.48
CA PHE A 115 -4.71 15.17 -5.56
C PHE A 115 -3.81 16.37 -5.82
N VAL A 116 -2.61 16.19 -6.39
CA VAL A 116 -1.65 17.28 -6.60
C VAL A 116 -2.22 18.40 -7.50
N PRO A 117 -2.69 18.13 -8.74
CA PRO A 117 -3.29 19.17 -9.58
C PRO A 117 -4.56 19.76 -8.97
N GLU A 118 -5.39 18.97 -8.28
CA GLU A 118 -6.62 19.44 -7.64
C GLU A 118 -6.34 20.45 -6.53
N LEU A 119 -5.42 20.12 -5.61
CA LEU A 119 -5.01 21.02 -4.52
C LEU A 119 -4.45 22.34 -5.05
N ARG A 120 -3.65 22.27 -6.13
CA ARG A 120 -3.14 23.48 -6.80
C ARG A 120 -4.27 24.34 -7.38
N ALA A 121 -5.29 23.73 -7.97
CA ALA A 121 -6.45 24.45 -8.49
C ALA A 121 -7.23 25.19 -7.40
N TRP A 122 -7.22 24.64 -6.17
CA TRP A 122 -7.89 25.24 -5.01
C TRP A 122 -6.98 26.17 -4.18
N GLY A 123 -5.76 26.43 -4.66
CA GLY A 123 -4.78 27.29 -3.96
C GLY A 123 -4.26 26.70 -2.65
N GLN A 124 -4.43 25.39 -2.44
CA GLN A 124 -3.86 24.66 -1.31
C GLN A 124 -2.45 24.17 -1.65
N SER A 125 -1.59 24.02 -0.64
CA SER A 125 -0.26 23.45 -0.83
C SER A 125 -0.36 21.94 -1.05
N PRO A 126 0.16 21.39 -2.17
CA PRO A 126 0.12 19.94 -2.42
C PRO A 126 1.26 19.17 -1.75
N ILE A 127 2.06 19.81 -0.88
CA ILE A 127 3.32 19.25 -0.36
C ILE A 127 3.13 17.89 0.33
N TYR A 128 2.09 17.74 1.14
CA TYR A 128 1.80 16.47 1.82
C TYR A 128 1.40 15.37 0.84
N ALA A 129 0.60 15.69 -0.18
CA ALA A 129 0.22 14.71 -1.21
C ALA A 129 1.45 14.25 -2.01
N ILE A 130 2.35 15.18 -2.35
CA ILE A 130 3.62 14.86 -3.01
C ILE A 130 4.48 13.95 -2.13
N ALA A 131 4.56 14.23 -0.82
CA ALA A 131 5.36 13.42 0.10
C ALA A 131 4.82 11.98 0.20
N TRP A 132 3.51 11.79 0.35
CA TRP A 132 2.88 10.46 0.34
C TRP A 132 3.05 9.74 -1.00
N ARG A 133 2.81 10.42 -2.13
CA ARG A 133 3.06 9.86 -3.47
C ARG A 133 4.50 9.36 -3.60
N ASN A 134 5.47 10.18 -3.23
CA ASN A 134 6.88 9.82 -3.33
C ASN A 134 7.22 8.66 -2.38
N LEU A 135 6.60 8.57 -1.20
CA LEU A 135 6.77 7.44 -0.29
C LEU A 135 6.32 6.15 -0.95
N TYR A 136 5.13 6.10 -1.55
CA TYR A 136 4.65 4.89 -2.21
C TYR A 136 5.51 4.49 -3.41
N ALA A 137 5.98 5.46 -4.21
CA ALA A 137 6.93 5.18 -5.29
C ALA A 137 8.24 4.56 -4.78
N ASP A 138 8.74 5.05 -3.65
CA ASP A 138 9.97 4.55 -3.05
C ASP A 138 9.80 3.15 -2.43
N LEU A 139 8.67 2.88 -1.77
CA LEU A 139 8.35 1.54 -1.27
C LEU A 139 8.26 0.51 -2.40
N VAL A 140 7.66 0.88 -3.54
CA VAL A 140 7.66 0.05 -4.75
C VAL A 140 9.09 -0.23 -5.20
N ALA A 141 9.96 0.78 -5.23
CA ALA A 141 11.36 0.59 -5.60
C ALA A 141 12.11 -0.34 -4.61
N GLN A 142 11.91 -0.17 -3.29
CA GLN A 142 12.51 -1.04 -2.28
C GLN A 142 12.11 -2.51 -2.44
N LEU A 143 10.86 -2.81 -2.80
CA LEU A 143 10.42 -4.18 -3.08
C LEU A 143 11.14 -4.79 -4.29
N TYR A 144 11.47 -3.96 -5.29
CA TYR A 144 12.26 -4.38 -6.45
C TYR A 144 13.75 -4.56 -6.15
N GLU A 145 14.24 -4.08 -5.01
CA GLU A 145 15.62 -4.28 -4.54
C GLU A 145 15.78 -5.57 -3.71
N VAL A 146 14.69 -6.25 -3.37
CA VAL A 146 14.75 -7.53 -2.63
C VAL A 146 15.18 -8.65 -3.58
N ASP A 147 16.39 -9.18 -3.33
CA ASP A 147 17.09 -10.12 -4.22
C ASP A 147 16.27 -11.37 -4.60
N TRP A 148 15.60 -12.00 -3.64
CA TRP A 148 14.82 -13.22 -3.90
C TRP A 148 13.50 -12.93 -4.63
N LEU A 149 13.02 -11.69 -4.56
CA LEU A 149 11.67 -11.29 -4.97
C LEU A 149 11.64 -10.74 -6.39
N ALA A 150 12.58 -9.85 -6.75
CA ALA A 150 12.49 -9.03 -7.96
C ALA A 150 12.21 -9.83 -9.25
N ASP A 151 13.04 -10.84 -9.52
CA ASP A 151 12.93 -11.72 -10.70
C ASP A 151 11.62 -12.53 -10.73
N ARG A 152 11.07 -12.86 -9.56
CA ARG A 152 9.85 -13.67 -9.41
C ARG A 152 8.62 -12.79 -9.59
N LEU A 153 8.65 -11.61 -8.98
CA LEU A 153 7.60 -10.59 -9.05
C LEU A 153 7.34 -10.15 -10.50
N ASP A 154 8.40 -9.93 -11.28
CA ASP A 154 8.27 -9.59 -12.70
C ASP A 154 7.60 -10.70 -13.51
N ARG A 155 7.92 -11.98 -13.23
CA ARG A 155 7.27 -13.11 -13.92
C ARG A 155 5.80 -13.23 -13.54
N GLU A 156 5.48 -13.11 -12.26
CA GLU A 156 4.12 -13.17 -11.74
C GLU A 156 3.24 -12.07 -12.35
N ARG A 157 3.71 -10.81 -12.32
CA ARG A 157 2.97 -9.69 -12.90
C ARG A 157 2.78 -9.83 -14.41
N ASN A 158 3.81 -10.29 -15.13
CA ASN A 158 3.67 -10.58 -16.55
C ASN A 158 2.67 -11.70 -16.82
N ALA A 159 2.61 -12.75 -15.98
CA ALA A 159 1.62 -13.81 -16.09
C ALA A 159 0.20 -13.25 -15.90
N ARG A 160 -0.03 -12.45 -14.86
CA ARG A 160 -1.33 -11.78 -14.61
C ARG A 160 -1.75 -10.88 -15.76
N LEU A 161 -0.85 -10.03 -16.27
CA LEU A 161 -1.11 -9.17 -17.43
C LEU A 161 -1.51 -9.98 -18.67
N VAL A 162 -0.89 -11.13 -18.90
CA VAL A 162 -1.26 -12.03 -20.00
C VAL A 162 -2.62 -12.67 -19.76
N GLU A 163 -2.90 -13.14 -18.55
CA GLU A 163 -4.19 -13.74 -18.20
C GLU A 163 -5.35 -12.74 -18.33
N ASP A 164 -5.16 -11.51 -17.85
CA ASP A 164 -6.11 -10.42 -18.02
C ASP A 164 -6.20 -9.96 -19.48
N GLY A 165 -5.06 -9.89 -20.17
CA GLY A 165 -4.91 -9.58 -21.60
C GLY A 165 -5.67 -10.54 -22.53
N ILE A 166 -5.64 -11.85 -22.24
CA ILE A 166 -6.34 -12.88 -23.02
C ILE A 166 -7.86 -12.81 -22.81
N ARG A 167 -8.34 -12.23 -21.70
CA ARG A 167 -9.78 -11.97 -21.48
C ARG A 167 -10.33 -10.79 -22.30
N PHE A 168 -9.47 -9.94 -22.88
CA PHE A 168 -9.90 -8.86 -23.80
C PHE A 168 -10.36 -9.33 -25.19
N GLY A 169 -10.36 -10.64 -25.47
CA GLY A 169 -10.86 -11.22 -26.73
C GLY A 169 -12.37 -11.47 -26.83
N LYS A 170 -13.18 -11.08 -25.84
CA LYS A 170 -14.65 -11.20 -25.90
C LYS A 170 -15.36 -9.90 -25.54
N ARG A 171 -15.42 -8.97 -26.50
CA ARG A 171 -16.55 -8.06 -26.66
C ARG A 171 -16.65 -7.55 -28.09
#